data_AF-A0A0M9VKV4-F1
#
_entry.id   AF-A0A0M9VKV4-F1
#
_cell.length_a   1.000
_cell.length_b   1.000
_cell.length_c   1.000
_cell.angle_alpha   90.00
_cell.angle_beta   90.00
_cell.angle_gamma   90.00
#
_symmetry.space_group_name_H-M   'P 1'
#
loop_
_entity.id
_entity.type
_entity.pdbx_description
1 polymer ?
#
loop_
_entity_poly.entity_id
_entity_poly.type
_entity_poly.pdbx_seq_one_letter_code
_entity_poly.pdbx_strand_id
1 'polypeptide(L)'
;MKIQVLHIEDCPNWQEAGDRVRLVLDSIGRGDVPVEFVLIRTEAEAVSSGFAGSPTILLDGQDLFPSQGNTADLACRVYLTERGFAGAPTVGQLERTLQEREALSGDRS
;
A
#
# COMPACT_ATOMS: atom_id res chain seq x y z
N MET A 1 12.56 0.86 6.74
CA MET A 1 11.77 0.55 5.54
C MET A 1 11.29 -0.90 5.61
N LYS A 2 10.02 -1.04 5.94
CA LYS A 2 9.21 -2.25 5.86
C LYS A 2 7.99 -1.92 5.01
N ILE A 3 7.68 -2.73 4.00
CA ILE A 3 6.44 -2.59 3.23
C ILE A 3 5.46 -3.68 3.66
N GLN A 4 4.22 -3.27 3.92
CA GLN A 4 3.12 -4.18 4.22
C GLN A 4 1.96 -3.93 3.27
N VAL A 5 1.40 -5.00 2.72
CA VAL A 5 0.18 -4.97 1.91
C VAL A 5 -0.92 -5.62 2.74
N LEU A 6 -1.78 -4.78 3.31
CA LEU A 6 -2.96 -5.23 4.03
C LEU A 6 -4.04 -5.62 3.03
N HIS A 7 -4.64 -6.79 3.21
CA HIS A 7 -5.67 -7.28 2.30
C HIS A 7 -6.74 -8.08 3.02
N ILE A 8 -7.87 -8.29 2.36
CA ILE A 8 -8.91 -9.23 2.80
C ILE A 8 -8.89 -10.47 1.92
N GLU A 9 -9.57 -11.54 2.33
CA GLU A 9 -9.65 -12.79 1.56
C GLU A 9 -10.44 -12.59 0.25
N ASP A 10 -11.50 -11.78 0.30
CA ASP A 10 -12.45 -11.58 -0.79
C ASP A 10 -12.00 -10.63 -1.91
N CYS A 11 -10.77 -10.09 -1.87
CA CYS A 11 -10.29 -9.11 -2.84
C CYS A 11 -9.00 -9.60 -3.53
N PRO A 12 -9.00 -9.99 -4.81
CA PRO A 12 -7.79 -10.54 -5.46
C PRO A 12 -6.72 -9.48 -5.79
N ASN A 13 -7.07 -8.19 -5.70
CA ASN A 13 -6.22 -7.07 -6.14
C ASN A 13 -4.91 -6.91 -5.33
N TRP A 14 -4.79 -7.57 -4.17
CA TRP A 14 -3.58 -7.49 -3.34
C TRP A 14 -2.36 -8.16 -3.99
N GLN A 15 -2.56 -9.19 -4.79
CA GLN A 15 -1.48 -9.87 -5.51
C GLN A 15 -0.85 -8.91 -6.51
N GLU A 16 -1.69 -8.29 -7.34
CA GLU A 16 -1.26 -7.30 -8.32
C GLU A 16 -0.59 -6.08 -7.65
N ALA A 17 -1.15 -5.59 -6.55
CA ALA A 17 -0.53 -4.50 -5.80
C ALA A 17 0.85 -4.89 -5.24
N GLY A 18 0.98 -6.10 -4.67
CA GLY A 18 2.25 -6.61 -4.15
C GLY A 18 3.32 -6.76 -5.23
N ASP A 19 2.96 -7.27 -6.40
CA ASP A 19 3.89 -7.42 -7.52
C ASP A 19 4.35 -6.06 -8.07
N ARG A 20 3.43 -5.09 -8.17
CA ARG A 20 3.77 -3.71 -8.57
C ARG A 20 4.69 -3.04 -7.55
N VAL A 21 4.46 -3.26 -6.24
CA VAL A 21 5.35 -2.75 -5.19
C VAL A 21 6.75 -3.31 -5.34
N ARG A 22 6.90 -4.63 -5.52
CA ARG A 22 8.22 -5.26 -5.72
C ARG A 22 8.93 -4.70 -6.93
N LEU A 23 8.23 -4.58 -8.05
CA LEU A 23 8.78 -4.01 -9.28
C LEU A 23 9.36 -2.60 -9.06
N VAL A 24 8.64 -1.77 -8.30
CA VAL A 24 9.11 -0.41 -7.96
C VAL A 24 10.28 -0.45 -6.99
N LEU A 25 10.25 -1.30 -5.97
CA LEU A 25 11.38 -1.46 -5.05
C LEU A 25 12.65 -1.87 -5.81
N ASP A 26 12.53 -2.79 -6.76
CA ASP A 26 13.64 -3.20 -7.63
C ASP A 26 14.12 -2.03 -8.50
N SER A 27 13.22 -1.23 -9.07
CA SER A 27 13.59 -0.11 -9.95
C SER A 27 14.33 1.02 -9.21
N ILE A 28 14.04 1.22 -7.92
CA ILE A 28 14.72 2.22 -7.08
C ILE A 28 15.93 1.66 -6.31
N GLY A 29 16.35 0.42 -6.57
CA GLY A 29 17.51 -0.21 -5.93
C GLY A 29 17.28 -0.66 -4.49
N ARG A 30 16.03 -0.93 -4.12
CA ARG A 30 15.54 -1.37 -2.80
C ARG A 30 14.93 -2.78 -2.82
N GLY A 31 15.36 -3.64 -3.74
CA GLY A 31 14.88 -5.02 -3.85
C GLY A 31 15.17 -5.90 -2.62
N ASP A 32 15.99 -5.41 -1.69
CA ASP A 32 16.24 -6.03 -0.38
C ASP A 32 15.10 -5.83 0.63
N VAL A 33 14.20 -4.87 0.39
CA VAL A 33 13.09 -4.55 1.29
C VAL A 33 12.00 -5.63 1.17
N PRO A 34 11.66 -6.33 2.26
CA PRO A 34 10.61 -7.34 2.22
C PRO A 34 9.22 -6.69 2.08
N VAL A 35 8.40 -7.28 1.21
CA VAL A 35 6.97 -6.99 1.08
C VAL A 35 6.19 -8.07 1.83
N GLU A 36 5.62 -7.69 2.97
CA GLU A 36 4.78 -8.57 3.80
C GLU A 36 3.31 -8.45 3.40
N PHE A 37 2.60 -9.56 3.27
CA PHE A 37 1.15 -9.55 3.11
C PHE A 37 0.49 -9.84 4.45
N VAL A 38 -0.45 -8.98 4.84
CA VAL A 38 -1.18 -9.09 6.09
C VAL A 38 -2.65 -9.26 5.76
N LEU A 39 -3.20 -10.44 6.09
CA LEU A 39 -4.60 -10.72 5.94
C LEU A 39 -5.39 -10.14 7.11
N ILE A 40 -6.29 -9.21 6.80
CA ILE A 40 -7.27 -8.61 7.69
C ILE A 40 -8.56 -9.40 7.58
N ARG A 41 -9.04 -9.96 8.70
CA ARG A 41 -10.26 -10.77 8.77
C ARG A 41 -11.37 -10.09 9.56
N THR A 42 -11.03 -9.10 10.37
CA THR A 42 -11.98 -8.45 11.28
C THR A 42 -11.87 -6.93 11.23
N GLU A 43 -12.96 -6.25 11.55
CA GLU A 43 -13.01 -4.80 11.66
C GLU A 43 -12.03 -4.27 12.73
N ALA A 44 -11.83 -5.01 13.82
CA ALA A 44 -10.87 -4.65 14.85
C ALA A 44 -9.42 -4.67 14.35
N GLU A 45 -9.06 -5.66 13.53
CA GLU A 45 -7.77 -5.68 12.83
C GLU A 45 -7.65 -4.53 11.84
N ALA A 46 -8.71 -4.21 11.10
CA ALA A 46 -8.73 -3.09 10.17
C ALA A 46 -8.43 -1.75 10.87
N VAL A 47 -9.14 -1.46 11.96
CA VAL A 47 -8.95 -0.21 12.72
C VAL A 47 -7.55 -0.12 13.34
N SER A 48 -7.07 -1.22 13.93
CA SER A 48 -5.77 -1.24 14.63
C SER A 48 -4.57 -1.18 13.69
N SER A 49 -4.71 -1.68 12.46
CA SER A 49 -3.64 -1.71 11.46
C SER A 49 -3.60 -0.50 10.52
N GLY A 50 -4.59 0.39 10.59
CA GLY A 50 -4.70 1.53 9.67
C GLY A 50 -5.22 1.12 8.28
N PHE A 51 -6.02 0.05 8.21
CA PHE A 51 -6.64 -0.41 6.98
C PHE A 51 -7.61 0.65 6.42
N ALA A 52 -7.50 0.89 5.11
CA ALA A 52 -8.35 1.81 4.36
C ALA A 52 -9.11 1.10 3.22
N GLY A 53 -9.18 -0.23 3.28
CA GLY A 53 -9.69 -1.10 2.22
C GLY A 53 -8.59 -1.93 1.56
N SER A 54 -8.95 -3.01 0.88
CA SER A 54 -8.00 -3.93 0.26
C SER A 54 -7.71 -3.57 -1.20
N PRO A 55 -6.44 -3.51 -1.62
CA PRO A 55 -5.24 -3.50 -0.79
C PRO A 55 -5.02 -2.15 -0.10
N THR A 56 -4.38 -2.14 1.07
CA THR A 56 -3.77 -0.94 1.68
C THR A 56 -2.27 -1.17 1.76
N ILE A 57 -1.47 -0.20 1.35
CA ILE A 57 -0.01 -0.35 1.25
C ILE A 57 0.64 0.57 2.27
N LEU A 58 1.23 -0.02 3.29
CA LEU A 58 1.90 0.69 4.36
C LEU A 58 3.41 0.67 4.13
N LEU A 59 4.04 1.83 4.34
CA LEU A 59 5.47 1.99 4.49
C LEU A 59 5.76 2.35 5.95
N ASP A 60 6.51 1.49 6.64
CA ASP A 60 6.85 1.66 8.06
C ASP A 60 5.61 2.00 8.93
N GLY A 61 4.49 1.36 8.62
CA GLY A 61 3.20 1.53 9.32
C GLY A 61 2.35 2.72 8.84
N GLN A 62 2.79 3.49 7.84
CA GLN A 62 2.05 4.62 7.31
C GLN A 62 1.54 4.36 5.89
N ASP A 63 0.26 4.63 5.64
CA ASP A 63 -0.34 4.45 4.32
C ASP A 63 0.35 5.34 3.27
N LEU A 64 0.76 4.72 2.17
CA LEU A 64 1.29 5.40 0.99
C LEU A 64 0.23 6.27 0.33
N PHE A 65 -1.03 5.85 0.37
CA PHE A 65 -2.14 6.56 -0.27
C PHE A 65 -3.12 7.05 0.79
N PRO A 66 -2.84 8.04 1.63
CA PRO A 66 -3.78 8.43 2.68
C PRO A 66 -5.14 8.85 2.10
N SER A 67 -6.21 8.16 2.50
CA SER A 67 -7.60 8.60 2.31
C SER A 67 -8.04 9.49 3.48
N GLN A 68 -9.18 10.18 3.34
CA GLN A 68 -9.74 11.04 4.41
C GLN A 68 -10.21 10.29 5.68
N GLY A 69 -9.81 9.03 5.86
CA GLY A 69 -10.07 8.23 7.04
C GLY A 69 -9.62 6.78 6.87
N ASN A 70 -9.26 6.15 8.00
CA ASN A 70 -9.21 4.69 8.12
C ASN A 70 -10.66 4.18 8.14
N THR A 71 -10.90 3.01 7.57
CA THR A 71 -12.23 2.40 7.61
C THR A 71 -12.20 1.12 8.44
N ALA A 72 -13.29 0.86 9.16
CA ALA A 72 -13.54 -0.44 9.74
C ALA A 72 -14.04 -1.45 8.68
N ASP A 73 -14.50 -0.95 7.53
CA ASP A 73 -15.11 -1.77 6.48
C ASP A 73 -14.08 -2.69 5.82
N LEU A 74 -14.36 -3.98 5.84
CA LEU A 74 -13.62 -5.00 5.09
C LEU A 74 -14.00 -4.97 3.60
N ALA A 75 -13.71 -3.86 2.94
CA ALA A 75 -14.07 -3.62 1.55
C ALA A 75 -12.84 -3.53 0.65
N CYS A 76 -13.04 -3.76 -0.66
CA CYS A 76 -12.01 -3.43 -1.65
C CYS A 76 -11.84 -1.91 -1.74
N ARG A 77 -10.59 -1.47 -1.78
CA ARG A 77 -10.21 -0.08 -1.98
C ARG A 77 -10.20 0.25 -3.47
N VAL A 78 -10.65 1.46 -3.78
CA VAL A 78 -10.61 2.00 -5.13
C VAL A 78 -9.55 3.08 -5.22
N TYR A 79 -8.66 2.93 -6.21
CA TYR A 79 -7.58 3.86 -6.52
C TYR A 79 -7.96 4.67 -7.77
N LEU A 80 -7.78 5.99 -7.70
CA LEU A 80 -7.88 6.83 -8.89
C LEU A 80 -6.56 6.75 -9.66
N THR A 81 -6.63 6.28 -10.90
CA THR A 81 -5.49 6.19 -11.82
C THR A 81 -5.74 7.05 -13.05
N GLU A 82 -4.70 7.26 -13.87
CA GLU A 82 -4.80 7.98 -15.15
C GLU A 82 -5.80 7.34 -16.13
N ARG A 83 -6.05 6.03 -15.97
CA ARG A 83 -7.01 5.26 -16.78
C ARG A 83 -8.40 5.16 -16.13
N GLY A 84 -8.63 5.83 -15.01
CA GLY A 84 -9.85 5.76 -14.22
C GLY A 84 -9.68 4.96 -12.92
N PHE A 85 -10.79 4.50 -12.36
CA PHE A 85 -10.80 3.76 -11.11
C PHE A 85 -10.27 2.33 -11.27
N ALA A 86 -9.37 1.93 -10.37
CA ALA A 86 -8.78 0.59 -10.35
C ALA A 86 -8.74 0.01 -8.93
N GLY A 87 -8.68 -1.32 -8.81
CA GLY A 87 -8.55 -2.02 -7.53
C GLY A 87 -7.13 -2.02 -6.95
N ALA A 88 -6.13 -1.49 -7.68
CA ALA A 88 -4.75 -1.40 -7.24
C ALA A 88 -4.07 -0.15 -7.83
N PRO A 89 -3.12 0.48 -7.09
CA PRO A 89 -2.40 1.66 -7.57
C PRO A 89 -1.44 1.30 -8.71
N THR A 90 -1.18 2.23 -9.62
CA THR A 90 -0.25 2.00 -10.73
C THR A 90 1.21 2.00 -10.26
N VAL A 91 2.09 1.40 -11.07
CA VAL A 91 3.55 1.40 -10.83
C VAL A 91 4.09 2.83 -10.69
N GLY A 92 3.71 3.75 -11.58
CA GLY A 92 4.18 5.14 -11.51
C GLY A 92 3.67 5.92 -10.28
N GLN A 93 2.47 5.59 -9.78
CA GLN A 93 1.99 6.16 -8.52
C GLN A 93 2.78 5.64 -7.32
N LEU A 94 3.03 4.33 -7.28
CA LEU A 94 3.84 3.70 -6.24
C LEU A 94 5.27 4.25 -6.22
N GLU A 95 5.90 4.38 -7.39
CA GLU A 95 7.24 4.94 -7.52
C GLU A 95 7.31 6.37 -7.00
N ARG A 96 6.38 7.23 -7.44
CA ARG A 96 6.31 8.61 -6.97
C ARG A 96 6.18 8.69 -5.45
N THR A 97 5.21 7.97 -4.87
CA THR A 97 4.99 8.04 -3.44
C THR A 97 6.17 7.49 -2.65
N LEU A 98 6.77 6.38 -3.07
CA LEU A 98 7.94 5.82 -2.40
C LEU A 98 9.14 6.78 -2.46
N GLN A 99 9.39 7.41 -3.62
CA GLN A 99 10.43 8.43 -3.77
C GLN A 99 10.17 9.66 -2.88
N GLU A 100 8.92 10.14 -2.81
CA GLU A 100 8.54 11.25 -1.92
C GLU A 100 8.78 10.91 -0.44
N ARG A 101 8.44 9.68 -0.02
CA ARG A 101 8.66 9.24 1.37
C ARG A 101 10.14 9.04 1.71
N GLU A 102 10.93 8.52 0.78
CA GLU A 102 12.39 8.45 0.94
C GLU A 102 13.03 9.84 1.04
N ALA A 103 12.60 10.77 0.18
CA ALA A 103 13.08 12.15 0.22
C ALA A 103 12.74 12.84 1.54
N LEU A 104 11.53 12.63 2.07
CA LEU A 104 11.11 13.15 3.38
C LEU A 104 11.85 12.48 4.57
N SER A 105 12.34 11.25 4.40
CA SER A 105 13.12 10.54 5.42
C SER A 105 14.59 10.97 5.42
N GLY A 106 15.10 11.47 4.29
CA GLY A 106 16.47 11.96 4.12
C GLY A 106 16.74 13.40 4.61
N ASP A 107 15.70 14.20 4.87
CA ASP A 107 15.82 15.63 5.26
C ASP A 107 15.82 15.86 6.80
N ARG A 108 16.41 14.90 7.55
CA ARG A 108 16.62 15.00 9.00
C ARG A 108 18.09 14.84 9.38
N SER A 109 18.99 15.50 8.67
CA SER A 109 20.42 15.64 9.05
C SER A 109 20.77 17.07 9.38
#